data_AF-A0A9P7NKL3-F1
#
_entry.id   AF-A0A9P7NKL3-F1
#
_cell.length_a   1.000
_cell.length_b   1.000
_cell.length_c   1.000
_cell.angle_alpha   90.00
_cell.angle_beta   90.00
_cell.angle_gamma   90.00
#
_symmetry.space_group_name_H-M   'P 1'
#
loop_
_entity.id
_entity.type
_entity.pdbx_description
1 polymer ?
#
loop_
_entity_poly.entity_id
_entity_poly.type
_entity_poly.pdbx_seq_one_letter_code
_entity_poly.pdbx_strand_id
1 'polypeptide(L)'
;MGPITLWTEEEDILLLQLIWPSKAWNEIAARMPGRTRAACKQRYKSRFADVWDIEKKDRLARLYESHKKEMWLDIAKKMELPWAEVELCHWRLGREWMERRASDRDFLTREERLRYTPSDGLPPPPVDGDEAQALAQLQQEGISDEVWSGKEERILWECKAAGLDWTDISRRLPGRNAESCQAYYDLLVTQGGGWSPELQTELSRLYCR
;
A
#
# COMPACT_ATOMS: atom_id res chain seq x y z
N MET A 1 -40.62 7.96 7.11
CA MET A 1 -40.05 6.94 6.19
C MET A 1 -38.93 7.64 5.42
N GLY A 2 -37.67 7.24 5.64
CA GLY A 2 -36.54 7.83 4.92
C GLY A 2 -36.58 7.46 3.43
N PRO A 3 -36.01 8.27 2.53
CA PRO A 3 -36.08 8.05 1.09
C PRO A 3 -35.45 6.71 0.71
N ILE A 4 -36.06 6.02 -0.27
CA ILE A 4 -35.48 4.84 -0.91
C ILE A 4 -34.28 5.34 -1.73
N THR A 5 -33.08 5.21 -1.17
CA THR A 5 -31.86 5.61 -1.86
C THR A 5 -31.50 4.57 -2.92
N LEU A 6 -31.36 5.00 -4.16
CA LEU A 6 -30.79 4.21 -5.26
C LEU A 6 -29.36 3.80 -4.90
N TRP A 7 -28.95 2.61 -5.31
CA TRP A 7 -27.57 2.14 -5.13
C TRP A 7 -26.65 2.87 -6.11
N THR A 8 -25.55 3.43 -5.62
CA THR A 8 -24.51 4.06 -6.45
C THR A 8 -23.45 3.07 -6.89
N GLU A 9 -22.62 3.47 -7.86
CA GLU A 9 -21.51 2.64 -8.34
C GLU A 9 -20.44 2.47 -7.26
N GLU A 10 -20.19 3.51 -6.46
CA GLU A 10 -19.26 3.47 -5.32
C GLU A 10 -19.74 2.48 -4.25
N GLU A 11 -21.04 2.44 -3.95
CA GLU A 11 -21.63 1.47 -3.02
C GLU A 11 -21.53 0.03 -3.56
N ASP A 12 -21.67 -0.16 -4.87
CA ASP A 12 -21.51 -1.45 -5.53
C ASP A 12 -20.04 -1.94 -5.48
N ILE A 13 -19.08 -1.04 -5.73
CA ILE A 13 -17.64 -1.31 -5.62
C ILE A 13 -17.28 -1.67 -4.17
N LEU A 14 -17.74 -0.87 -3.20
CA LEU A 14 -17.50 -1.11 -1.78
C LEU A 14 -18.12 -2.45 -1.33
N LEU A 15 -19.33 -2.78 -1.80
CA LEU A 15 -19.96 -4.06 -1.52
C LEU A 15 -19.13 -5.24 -2.05
N LEU A 16 -18.58 -5.15 -3.27
CA LEU A 16 -17.72 -6.19 -3.83
C LEU A 16 -16.40 -6.33 -3.06
N GLN A 17 -15.79 -5.21 -2.67
CA GLN A 17 -14.56 -5.19 -1.87
C GLN A 17 -14.75 -5.85 -0.50
N LEU A 18 -15.89 -5.61 0.15
CA LEU A 18 -16.17 -6.15 1.49
C LEU A 18 -16.56 -7.63 1.48
N ILE A 19 -17.12 -8.15 0.38
CA ILE A 19 -17.53 -9.56 0.25
C ILE A 19 -16.35 -10.50 0.04
N TRP A 20 -15.30 -10.03 -0.65
CA TRP A 20 -14.15 -10.84 -1.00
C TRP A 20 -13.36 -11.36 0.23
N PRO A 21 -13.13 -10.56 1.30
CA PRO A 21 -12.48 -11.03 2.53
C PRO A 21 -13.43 -11.74 3.52
N SER A 22 -14.74 -11.42 3.53
CA SER A 22 -15.69 -12.00 4.50
C SER A 22 -17.12 -12.02 3.96
N LYS A 23 -17.83 -13.16 4.09
CA LYS A 23 -19.27 -13.27 3.79
C LYS A 23 -20.17 -12.88 4.97
N ALA A 24 -19.61 -12.26 6.02
CA ALA A 24 -20.36 -11.79 7.17
C ALA A 24 -21.15 -10.52 6.82
N TRP A 25 -22.36 -10.67 6.32
CA TRP A 25 -23.24 -9.54 5.95
C TRP A 25 -23.47 -8.51 7.05
N ASN A 26 -23.32 -8.89 8.33
CA ASN A 26 -23.38 -7.98 9.46
C ASN A 26 -22.22 -6.96 9.44
N GLU A 27 -20.99 -7.41 9.21
CA GLU A 27 -19.78 -6.58 9.13
C GLU A 27 -19.81 -5.69 7.88
N ILE A 28 -20.26 -6.25 6.76
CA ILE A 28 -20.44 -5.51 5.51
C ILE A 28 -21.40 -4.35 5.73
N ALA A 29 -22.56 -4.59 6.34
CA ALA A 29 -23.54 -3.54 6.60
C ALA A 29 -23.03 -2.47 7.58
N ALA A 30 -22.20 -2.84 8.57
CA ALA A 30 -21.60 -1.87 9.49
C ALA A 30 -20.66 -0.88 8.78
N ARG A 31 -20.05 -1.29 7.66
CA ARG A 31 -19.17 -0.46 6.83
C ARG A 31 -19.89 0.25 5.68
N MET A 32 -21.19 0.02 5.50
CA MET A 32 -22.01 0.63 4.44
C MET A 32 -22.96 1.66 5.03
N PRO A 33 -22.66 2.97 4.95
CA PRO A 33 -23.48 4.00 5.58
C PRO A 33 -24.91 3.99 5.01
N GLY A 34 -25.90 3.86 5.89
CA GLY A 34 -27.32 3.88 5.49
C GLY A 34 -27.85 2.61 4.82
N ARG A 35 -27.06 1.53 4.70
CA ARG A 35 -27.52 0.25 4.15
C ARG A 35 -27.67 -0.81 5.23
N THR A 36 -28.78 -1.55 5.18
CA THR A 36 -28.99 -2.67 6.09
C THR A 36 -28.39 -3.95 5.53
N ARG A 37 -28.09 -4.91 6.40
CA ARG A 37 -27.68 -6.27 6.03
C ARG A 37 -28.54 -6.91 4.95
N ALA A 38 -29.86 -6.78 5.09
CA ALA A 38 -30.81 -7.34 4.14
C ALA A 38 -30.70 -6.66 2.76
N ALA A 39 -30.51 -5.34 2.74
CA ALA A 39 -30.29 -4.59 1.51
C ALA A 39 -28.98 -5.02 0.81
N CYS A 40 -27.87 -5.12 1.54
CA CYS A 40 -26.57 -5.55 0.96
C CYS A 40 -26.64 -6.96 0.38
N LYS A 41 -27.25 -7.91 1.11
CA LYS A 41 -27.41 -9.30 0.63
C LYS A 41 -28.30 -9.38 -0.61
N GLN A 42 -29.39 -8.62 -0.64
CA GLN A 42 -30.31 -8.58 -1.78
C GLN A 42 -29.66 -7.93 -3.00
N ARG A 43 -28.92 -6.83 -2.81
CA ARG A 43 -28.15 -6.18 -3.87
C ARG A 43 -27.13 -7.15 -4.47
N TYR A 44 -26.38 -7.86 -3.63
CA TYR A 44 -25.40 -8.83 -4.12
C TYR A 44 -26.03 -9.96 -4.91
N LYS A 45 -27.13 -10.55 -4.41
CA LYS A 45 -27.85 -11.60 -5.13
C LYS A 45 -28.38 -11.13 -6.48
N SER A 46 -29.03 -9.97 -6.51
CA SER A 46 -29.66 -9.46 -7.74
C SER A 46 -28.67 -8.94 -8.78
N ARG A 47 -27.55 -8.35 -8.36
CA ARG A 47 -26.61 -7.67 -9.25
C ARG A 47 -25.35 -8.48 -9.57
N PHE A 48 -24.88 -9.33 -8.66
CA PHE A 48 -23.54 -9.93 -8.76
C PHE A 48 -23.52 -11.45 -8.74
N ALA A 49 -24.44 -12.12 -8.03
CA ALA A 49 -24.42 -13.58 -7.88
C ALA A 49 -24.49 -14.32 -9.22
N ASP A 50 -25.28 -13.82 -10.18
CA ASP A 50 -25.44 -14.41 -11.52
C ASP A 50 -24.51 -13.75 -12.57
N VAL A 51 -23.94 -12.58 -12.25
CA VAL A 51 -23.04 -11.83 -13.15
C VAL A 51 -21.61 -12.34 -13.09
N TRP A 52 -21.22 -13.06 -12.04
CA TRP A 52 -19.89 -13.67 -11.90
C TRP A 52 -19.98 -15.17 -11.64
N ASP A 53 -20.72 -15.86 -12.51
CA ASP A 53 -20.71 -17.31 -12.61
C ASP A 53 -19.32 -17.85 -13.00
N ILE A 54 -19.18 -19.17 -12.95
CA ILE A 54 -17.91 -19.87 -13.23
C ILE A 54 -17.46 -19.57 -14.66
N GLU A 55 -18.37 -19.57 -15.64
CA GLU A 55 -18.04 -19.34 -17.05
C GLU A 55 -17.44 -17.94 -17.27
N LYS A 56 -18.04 -16.89 -16.69
CA LYS A 56 -17.54 -15.52 -16.81
C LYS A 56 -16.20 -15.34 -16.11
N LYS A 57 -15.96 -16.04 -14.99
CA LYS A 57 -14.65 -16.07 -14.31
C LYS A 57 -13.59 -16.76 -15.16
N ASP A 58 -13.92 -17.90 -15.74
CA ASP A 58 -13.01 -18.63 -16.63
C ASP A 58 -12.72 -17.85 -17.89
N ARG A 59 -13.73 -17.17 -18.45
CA ARG A 59 -13.57 -16.29 -19.60
C ARG A 59 -12.67 -15.10 -19.26
N LEU A 60 -12.86 -14.47 -18.10
CA LEU A 60 -11.96 -13.41 -17.63
C LEU A 60 -10.52 -13.93 -17.51
N ALA A 61 -10.31 -15.08 -16.88
CA ALA A 61 -8.98 -15.66 -16.70
C ALA A 61 -8.29 -15.94 -18.04
N ARG A 62 -9.02 -16.50 -19.03
CA ARG A 62 -8.49 -16.73 -20.38
C ARG A 62 -8.18 -15.43 -21.13
N LEU A 63 -9.04 -14.43 -21.01
CA LEU A 63 -8.82 -13.11 -21.62
C LEU A 63 -7.61 -12.42 -20.99
N TYR A 64 -7.49 -12.46 -19.67
CA TYR A 64 -6.32 -11.96 -18.96
C TYR A 64 -5.05 -12.67 -19.44
N GLU A 65 -5.02 -14.01 -19.42
CA GLU A 65 -3.81 -14.76 -19.82
C GLU A 65 -3.38 -14.46 -21.26
N SER A 66 -4.35 -14.25 -22.17
CA SER A 66 -4.06 -13.91 -23.57
C SER A 66 -3.61 -12.46 -23.80
N HIS A 67 -4.07 -11.50 -22.99
CA HIS A 67 -3.81 -10.07 -23.20
C HIS A 67 -2.86 -9.44 -22.19
N LYS A 68 -2.53 -10.12 -21.08
CA LYS A 68 -1.74 -9.55 -19.98
C LYS A 68 -0.40 -9.00 -20.45
N LYS A 69 0.25 -9.66 -21.41
CA LYS A 69 1.51 -9.15 -21.99
C LYS A 69 1.30 -7.75 -22.58
N GLU A 70 0.30 -7.58 -23.45
CA GLU A 70 0.02 -6.28 -24.08
C GLU A 70 -0.39 -5.22 -23.06
N MET A 71 -1.22 -5.59 -22.07
CA MET A 71 -1.63 -4.68 -20.99
C MET A 71 -0.44 -4.18 -20.16
N TRP A 72 0.50 -5.08 -19.82
CA TRP A 72 1.64 -4.74 -18.96
C TRP A 72 2.82 -4.13 -19.73
N LEU A 73 2.87 -4.26 -21.06
CA LEU A 73 4.01 -3.79 -21.87
C LEU A 73 4.26 -2.29 -21.75
N ASP A 74 3.22 -1.46 -21.70
CA ASP A 74 3.39 0.00 -21.59
C ASP A 74 3.97 0.43 -20.24
N ILE A 75 3.52 -0.20 -19.15
CA ILE A 75 4.06 0.03 -17.80
C ILE A 75 5.50 -0.48 -17.74
N ALA A 76 5.73 -1.70 -18.22
CA ALA A 76 7.03 -2.33 -18.23
C ALA A 76 8.08 -1.56 -19.03
N LYS A 77 7.67 -0.97 -20.16
CA LYS A 77 8.53 -0.11 -20.97
C LYS A 77 8.94 1.15 -20.21
N LYS A 78 8.04 1.78 -19.46
CA LYS A 78 8.37 2.98 -18.66
C LYS A 78 9.31 2.65 -17.50
N MET A 79 9.17 1.46 -16.92
CA MET A 79 10.04 0.99 -15.84
C MET A 79 11.35 0.37 -16.32
N GLU A 80 11.54 0.18 -17.63
CA GLU A 80 12.69 -0.51 -18.22
C GLU A 80 12.88 -1.95 -17.68
N LEU A 81 11.78 -2.65 -17.37
CA LEU A 81 11.77 -3.99 -16.80
C LEU A 81 10.97 -4.98 -17.67
N PRO A 82 11.17 -6.31 -17.52
CA PRO A 82 10.32 -7.31 -18.17
C PRO A 82 8.88 -7.25 -17.66
N TRP A 83 7.89 -7.27 -18.56
CA TRP A 83 6.46 -7.18 -18.22
C TRP A 83 6.01 -8.25 -17.21
N ALA A 84 6.59 -9.45 -17.26
CA ALA A 84 6.26 -10.53 -16.33
C ALA A 84 6.70 -10.21 -14.89
N GLU A 85 7.81 -9.49 -14.71
CA GLU A 85 8.27 -9.08 -13.38
C GLU A 85 7.37 -7.97 -12.82
N VAL A 86 6.92 -7.07 -13.69
CA VAL A 86 5.99 -5.98 -13.35
C VAL A 86 4.63 -6.53 -12.90
N GLU A 87 4.07 -7.48 -13.64
CA GLU A 87 2.84 -8.18 -13.27
C GLU A 87 2.99 -8.89 -11.92
N LEU A 88 4.10 -9.63 -11.74
CA LEU A 88 4.37 -10.34 -10.50
C LEU A 88 4.48 -9.39 -9.31
N CYS A 89 5.16 -8.25 -9.48
CA CYS A 89 5.27 -7.25 -8.43
C CYS A 89 3.91 -6.64 -8.09
N HIS A 90 3.09 -6.32 -9.09
CA HIS A 90 1.71 -5.85 -8.86
C HIS A 90 0.90 -6.84 -8.00
N TRP A 91 1.00 -8.13 -8.29
CA TRP A 91 0.30 -9.16 -7.49
C TRP A 91 0.80 -9.25 -6.05
N ARG A 92 2.10 -9.08 -5.82
CA ARG A 92 2.68 -9.12 -4.49
C ARG A 92 2.36 -7.87 -3.67
N LEU A 93 2.46 -6.68 -4.27
CA LEU A 93 2.03 -5.44 -3.60
C LEU A 93 0.54 -5.53 -3.23
N GLY A 94 -0.29 -6.03 -4.15
CA GLY A 94 -1.73 -6.09 -3.96
C GLY A 94 -2.38 -4.71 -3.95
N ARG A 95 -3.72 -4.69 -3.93
CA ARG A 95 -4.51 -3.45 -4.11
C ARG A 95 -4.13 -2.35 -3.12
N GLU A 96 -4.05 -2.67 -1.83
CA GLU A 96 -3.89 -1.67 -0.76
C GLU A 96 -2.55 -0.95 -0.84
N TRP A 97 -1.45 -1.69 -1.08
CA TRP A 97 -0.13 -1.08 -1.23
C TRP A 97 0.01 -0.32 -2.54
N MET A 98 -0.58 -0.83 -3.62
CA MET A 98 -0.63 -0.13 -4.91
C MET A 98 -1.33 1.23 -4.75
N GLU A 99 -2.50 1.27 -4.14
CA GLU A 99 -3.25 2.51 -3.92
C GLU A 99 -2.50 3.47 -3.01
N ARG A 100 -1.92 2.95 -1.91
CA ARG A 100 -1.17 3.74 -0.95
C ARG A 100 0.03 4.42 -1.60
N ARG A 101 0.91 3.66 -2.26
CA ARG A 101 2.12 4.17 -2.90
C ARG A 101 1.82 5.07 -4.09
N ALA A 102 0.68 4.87 -4.76
CA ALA A 102 0.24 5.74 -5.85
C ALA A 102 -0.25 7.12 -5.36
N SER A 103 -0.89 7.15 -4.19
CA SER A 103 -1.57 8.34 -3.68
C SER A 103 -0.72 9.18 -2.72
N ASP A 104 0.18 8.52 -1.97
CA ASP A 104 0.97 9.16 -0.93
C ASP A 104 2.29 9.73 -1.49
N ARG A 105 2.52 11.03 -1.23
CA ARG A 105 3.68 11.79 -1.71
C ARG A 105 4.97 11.49 -0.94
N ASP A 106 4.88 10.87 0.23
CA ASP A 106 6.06 10.50 1.01
C ASP A 106 6.82 9.31 0.42
N PHE A 107 6.18 8.51 -0.42
CA PHE A 107 6.85 7.48 -1.23
C PHE A 107 7.38 8.12 -2.52
N LEU A 108 8.70 8.20 -2.66
CA LEU A 108 9.36 8.83 -3.80
C LEU A 108 9.77 7.81 -4.85
N THR A 109 9.62 8.17 -6.12
CA THR A 109 10.25 7.46 -7.24
C THR A 109 11.75 7.77 -7.32
N ARG A 110 12.49 6.97 -8.09
CA ARG A 110 13.93 7.18 -8.28
C ARG A 110 14.24 8.57 -8.83
N GLU A 111 13.49 9.02 -9.81
CA GLU A 111 13.68 10.36 -10.38
C GLU A 111 13.37 11.47 -9.38
N GLU A 112 12.29 11.35 -8.60
CA GLU A 112 11.94 12.34 -7.58
C GLU A 112 13.00 12.40 -6.49
N ARG A 113 13.55 11.25 -6.10
CA ARG A 113 14.69 11.19 -5.18
C ARG A 113 15.90 11.94 -5.73
N LEU A 114 16.23 11.78 -7.02
CA LEU A 114 17.34 12.49 -7.65
C LEU A 114 17.07 14.00 -7.79
N ARG A 115 15.81 14.39 -8.01
CA ARG A 115 15.36 15.80 -8.03
C ARG A 115 15.27 16.41 -6.64
N TYR A 116 15.16 15.59 -5.60
CA TYR A 116 15.18 16.00 -4.20
C TYR A 116 16.63 16.34 -3.79
N THR A 117 17.14 17.46 -4.30
CA THR A 117 18.28 18.15 -3.67
C THR A 117 17.80 18.74 -2.34
N PRO A 118 18.53 18.58 -1.22
CA PRO A 118 18.25 19.34 0.00
C PRO A 118 18.56 20.82 -0.26
N SER A 119 17.62 21.52 -0.92
CA SER A 119 17.74 22.92 -1.32
C SER A 119 16.78 23.82 -0.55
N ASP A 120 16.30 23.37 0.62
CA ASP A 120 15.86 24.26 1.68
C ASP A 120 16.78 24.00 2.87
N GLY A 121 17.64 24.97 3.17
CA GLY A 121 18.69 24.86 4.16
C GLY A 121 18.15 24.58 5.56
N LEU A 122 18.31 23.34 6.01
CA LEU A 122 18.66 23.09 7.40
C LEU A 122 20.15 22.71 7.42
N PRO A 123 21.01 23.39 8.20
CA PRO A 123 22.32 22.86 8.51
C PRO A 123 22.16 21.47 9.15
N PRO A 124 23.15 20.56 9.02
CA PRO A 124 23.14 19.33 9.82
C PRO A 124 22.97 19.75 11.29
N PRO A 125 22.06 19.11 12.05
CA PRO A 125 21.80 19.51 13.43
C PRO A 125 23.13 19.49 14.21
N PRO A 126 23.41 20.52 15.03
CA PRO A 126 24.57 20.49 15.91
C PRO A 126 24.43 19.27 16.83
N VAL A 127 25.45 18.41 16.81
CA VAL A 127 25.59 17.31 17.78
C VAL A 127 26.05 17.91 19.10
N ASP A 128 25.13 18.56 19.81
CA ASP A 128 25.32 18.91 21.22
C ASP A 128 24.60 17.87 22.09
N GLY A 129 25.34 17.33 23.05
CA GLY A 129 25.03 16.12 23.81
C GLY A 129 23.78 16.17 24.70
N ASP A 130 23.05 17.28 24.72
CA ASP A 130 21.87 17.48 25.57
C ASP A 130 20.56 17.04 24.89
N GLU A 131 20.48 17.01 23.54
CA GLU A 131 19.27 16.51 22.84
C GLU A 131 19.15 14.98 22.89
N ALA A 132 20.24 14.24 23.08
CA ALA A 132 20.19 12.79 23.29
C ALA A 132 19.40 12.43 24.56
N GLN A 133 19.40 13.31 25.57
CA GLN A 133 18.63 13.14 26.80
C GLN A 133 17.16 13.58 26.63
N ALA A 134 16.88 14.59 25.81
CA ALA A 134 15.51 15.02 25.50
C ALA A 134 14.78 14.02 24.56
N LEU A 135 15.48 13.45 23.58
CA LEU A 135 14.96 12.39 22.70
C LEU A 135 14.77 11.06 23.45
N ALA A 136 15.61 10.77 24.45
CA ALA A 136 15.42 9.64 25.36
C ALA A 136 14.22 9.82 26.31
N GLN A 137 13.82 11.07 26.61
CA GLN A 137 12.60 11.35 27.37
C GLN A 137 11.33 11.24 26.50
N LEU A 138 11.40 11.56 25.21
CA LEU A 138 10.30 11.33 24.26
C LEU A 138 10.08 9.84 23.91
N GLN A 139 11.07 8.98 24.13
CA GLN A 139 10.92 7.51 24.01
C GLN A 139 9.97 6.90 25.05
N GLN A 140 9.49 7.67 26.04
CA GLN A 140 8.47 7.22 27.00
C GLN A 140 7.03 7.42 26.50
N GLU A 141 6.81 8.12 25.39
CA GLU A 141 5.49 8.22 24.75
C GLU A 141 5.36 7.17 23.65
N GLY A 142 4.91 5.97 24.04
CA GLY A 142 4.13 5.03 23.22
C GLY A 142 4.75 4.52 21.91
N ILE A 143 4.73 3.21 21.70
CA ILE A 143 4.83 2.64 20.36
C ILE A 143 3.73 3.28 19.50
N SER A 144 4.09 4.03 18.47
CA SER A 144 3.10 4.63 17.58
C SER A 144 2.44 3.53 16.74
N ASP A 145 1.10 3.46 16.82
CA ASP A 145 0.26 2.61 15.97
C ASP A 145 0.04 3.26 14.57
N GLU A 146 0.71 4.39 14.30
CA GLU A 146 0.64 5.07 13.01
C GLU A 146 1.24 4.22 11.90
N VAL A 147 0.64 4.36 10.72
CA VAL A 147 1.02 3.62 9.53
C VAL A 147 2.36 4.14 8.99
N TRP A 148 3.35 3.26 8.82
CA TRP A 148 4.70 3.58 8.33
C TRP A 148 4.73 4.45 7.08
N SER A 149 5.31 5.65 7.17
CA SER A 149 5.44 6.59 6.05
C SER A 149 6.54 6.18 5.06
N GLY A 150 6.47 6.72 3.83
CA GLY A 150 7.53 6.53 2.83
C GLY A 150 8.90 7.08 3.27
N LYS A 151 8.91 8.10 4.14
CA LYS A 151 10.16 8.62 4.74
C LYS A 151 10.78 7.63 5.72
N GLU A 152 9.98 7.04 6.62
CA GLU A 152 10.44 6.02 7.56
C GLU A 152 10.93 4.76 6.82
N GLU A 153 10.21 4.32 5.78
CA GLU A 153 10.62 3.21 4.90
C GLU A 153 12.00 3.44 4.29
N ARG A 154 12.23 4.64 3.77
CA ARG A 154 13.50 5.00 3.15
C ARG A 154 14.65 4.91 4.15
N ILE A 155 14.48 5.49 5.34
CA ILE A 155 15.49 5.44 6.40
C ILE A 155 15.78 3.99 6.79
N LEU A 156 14.73 3.16 6.92
CA LEU A 156 14.83 1.75 7.23
C LEU A 156 15.67 0.99 6.19
N TRP A 157 15.38 1.18 4.90
CA TRP A 157 16.11 0.53 3.80
C TRP A 157 17.55 1.02 3.66
N GLU A 158 17.79 2.33 3.73
CA GLU A 158 19.13 2.90 3.60
C GLU A 158 20.03 2.46 4.76
N CYS A 159 19.52 2.50 5.99
CA CYS A 159 20.29 2.06 7.15
C CYS A 159 20.59 0.56 7.09
N LYS A 160 19.63 -0.25 6.60
CA LYS A 160 19.86 -1.68 6.44
C LYS A 160 20.88 -1.99 5.33
N ALA A 161 20.84 -1.26 4.22
CA ALA A 161 21.85 -1.35 3.16
C ALA A 161 23.25 -0.91 3.62
N ALA A 162 23.32 0.04 4.57
CA ALA A 162 24.55 0.44 5.23
C ALA A 162 25.07 -0.55 6.29
N GLY A 163 24.35 -1.66 6.52
CA GLY A 163 24.76 -2.72 7.45
C GLY A 163 24.48 -2.44 8.93
N LEU A 164 23.64 -1.45 9.24
CA LEU A 164 23.25 -1.14 10.62
C LEU A 164 22.37 -2.23 11.22
N ASP A 165 22.47 -2.40 12.54
CA ASP A 165 21.59 -3.30 13.29
C ASP A 165 20.25 -2.63 13.64
N TRP A 166 19.27 -3.42 14.07
CA TRP A 166 17.92 -2.94 14.34
C TRP A 166 17.86 -1.93 15.50
N THR A 167 18.77 -2.06 16.46
CA THR A 167 18.91 -1.12 17.57
C THR A 167 19.33 0.26 17.08
N ASP A 168 20.36 0.33 16.23
CA ASP A 168 20.84 1.58 15.64
C ASP A 168 19.81 2.21 14.69
N ILE A 169 19.11 1.37 13.92
CA ILE A 169 18.01 1.79 13.04
C ILE A 169 16.88 2.41 13.85
N SER A 170 16.46 1.77 14.95
CA SER A 170 15.37 2.27 15.78
C SER A 170 15.65 3.64 16.40
N ARG A 171 16.93 3.96 16.71
CA ARG A 171 17.31 5.29 17.21
C ARG A 171 17.12 6.40 16.16
N ARG A 172 17.09 6.06 14.88
CA ARG A 172 16.89 6.99 13.76
C ARG A 172 15.42 7.14 13.36
N LEU A 173 14.53 6.32 13.93
CA LEU A 173 13.10 6.30 13.66
C LEU A 173 12.33 6.58 14.96
N PRO A 174 12.10 7.85 15.31
CA PRO A 174 11.37 8.19 16.53
C PRO A 174 9.97 7.54 16.49
N GLY A 175 9.56 6.93 17.60
CA GLY A 175 8.27 6.22 17.69
C GLY A 175 8.27 4.78 17.17
N ARG A 176 9.39 4.29 16.61
CA ARG A 176 9.59 2.88 16.21
C ARG A 176 10.66 2.21 17.07
N ASN A 177 10.40 0.97 17.48
CA ASN A 177 11.38 0.15 18.19
C ASN A 177 12.06 -0.87 17.24
N ALA A 178 13.15 -1.49 17.69
CA ALA A 178 13.92 -2.43 16.88
C ALA A 178 13.07 -3.60 16.33
N GLU A 179 12.14 -4.13 17.14
CA GLU A 179 11.24 -5.22 16.74
C GLU A 179 10.26 -4.79 15.64
N SER A 180 9.66 -3.60 15.76
CA SER A 180 8.76 -3.03 14.75
C SER A 180 9.50 -2.72 13.45
N CYS A 181 10.75 -2.24 13.52
CA CYS A 181 11.60 -2.00 12.36
C CYS A 181 11.92 -3.31 11.63
N GLN A 182 12.30 -4.35 12.37
CA GLN A 182 12.59 -5.67 11.81
C GLN A 182 11.33 -6.27 11.17
N ALA A 183 10.21 -6.32 11.91
CA ALA A 183 8.97 -6.90 11.43
C ALA A 183 8.46 -6.18 10.15
N TYR A 184 8.56 -4.85 10.12
CA TYR A 184 8.16 -4.08 8.96
C TYR A 184 9.13 -4.29 7.77
N TYR A 185 10.44 -4.34 8.01
CA TYR A 185 11.40 -4.67 6.96
C TYR A 185 11.15 -6.06 6.37
N ASP A 186 10.91 -7.07 7.20
CA ASP A 186 10.61 -8.43 6.77
C ASP A 186 9.33 -8.49 5.93
N LEU A 187 8.29 -7.71 6.33
CA LEU A 187 7.07 -7.54 5.54
C LEU A 187 7.37 -6.92 4.16
N LEU A 188 8.17 -5.86 4.11
CA LEU A 188 8.54 -5.19 2.85
C LEU A 188 9.36 -6.07 1.93
N VAL A 189 10.30 -6.86 2.47
CA VAL A 189 11.08 -7.80 1.66
C VAL A 189 10.19 -8.90 1.10
N THR A 190 9.27 -9.41 1.92
CA THR A 190 8.33 -10.47 1.52
C THR A 190 7.36 -9.99 0.44
N GLN A 191 6.76 -8.80 0.60
CA GLN A 191 5.81 -8.22 -0.36
C GLN A 191 6.49 -7.59 -1.58
N GLY A 192 7.65 -6.98 -1.40
CA GLY A 192 8.41 -6.35 -2.47
C GLY A 192 9.15 -7.35 -3.37
N GLY A 193 9.35 -8.59 -2.91
CA GLY A 193 10.04 -9.62 -3.67
C GLY A 193 11.46 -9.22 -4.11
N GLY A 194 12.12 -8.38 -3.31
CA GLY A 194 13.45 -7.83 -3.60
C GLY A 194 13.48 -6.50 -4.38
N TRP A 195 12.33 -5.95 -4.77
CA TRP A 195 12.30 -4.63 -5.43
C TRP A 195 12.56 -3.50 -4.44
N SER A 196 13.28 -2.47 -4.87
CA SER A 196 13.47 -1.28 -4.04
C SER A 196 12.14 -0.55 -3.84
N PRO A 197 11.98 0.21 -2.73
CA PRO A 197 10.78 1.01 -2.49
C PRO A 197 10.45 1.98 -3.64
N GLU A 198 11.46 2.53 -4.30
CA GLU A 198 11.28 3.43 -5.44
C GLU A 198 10.63 2.75 -6.65
N LEU A 199 11.06 1.53 -6.99
CA LEU A 199 10.47 0.75 -8.09
C LEU A 199 9.03 0.33 -7.77
N GLN A 200 8.76 -0.08 -6.53
CA GLN A 200 7.40 -0.39 -6.09
C GLN A 200 6.47 0.82 -6.20
N THR A 201 6.98 2.00 -5.83
CA THR A 201 6.24 3.28 -5.91
C THR A 201 5.97 3.70 -7.34
N GLU A 202 6.97 3.55 -8.21
CA GLU A 202 6.84 3.85 -9.64
C GLU A 202 5.80 2.96 -10.32
N LEU A 203 5.85 1.65 -10.07
CA LEU A 203 4.82 0.71 -10.55
C LEU A 203 3.42 1.14 -10.08
N SER A 204 3.30 1.47 -8.79
CA SER A 204 2.03 1.87 -8.17
C SER A 204 1.38 3.04 -8.90
N ARG A 205 2.16 4.08 -9.20
CA ARG A 205 1.68 5.28 -9.89
C ARG A 205 1.37 5.05 -11.36
N LEU A 206 2.13 4.18 -12.03
CA LEU A 206 1.88 3.86 -13.43
C LEU A 206 0.62 3.01 -13.62
N TYR A 207 0.30 2.15 -12.65
CA TYR A 207 -0.91 1.34 -12.68
C TYR A 207 -2.18 2.15 -12.39
N CYS A 208 -2.10 3.14 -11.51
CA CYS A 208 -3.24 3.99 -11.15
C CYS A 208 -3.57 5.09 -12.19
N ARG A 209 -2.75 5.25 -13.23
CA ARG A 209 -2.88 6.30 -14.24
C ARG A 209 -3.57 5.79 -15.51
#